data_AF-A0A382QWK0-F1
#
_entry.id   AF-A0A382QWK0-F1
#
_cell.length_a   1.000
_cell.length_b   1.000
_cell.length_c   1.000
_cell.angle_alpha   90.00
_cell.angle_beta   90.00
_cell.angle_gamma   90.00
#
_symmetry.space_group_name_H-M   'P 1'
#
loop_
_entity.id
_entity.type
_entity.pdbx_description
1 polymer ?
#
loop_
_entity_poly.entity_id
_entity_poly.type
_entity_poly.pdbx_seq_one_letter_code
_entity_poly.pdbx_strand_id
1 'polypeptide(L)'
;SAIAERTITDTGEIESEYRSGTQSVPNPKYRRALFAVQEAENRIADIEGRYNRCLMGCGELCGFCNLGYAIKVKEPRKQYEAAFRRLGNTPPTIEEPVYHPYKFRKSKLTIRKEVLIDYYVINRNGGEATRYRQKISQNSKKFQLLYGLHKKDRNKHSHTQHTTSEEDVLAYEEKILAVNLSDILKRTINKADVALVSDVTSIESAILGTTPQQKISRQAGATKQEDGELVNKQLRSVLVVLNPGGGIGTAFYVTKDIVLTNYHVIEGTNYLEFGLYDKEDTFGKVIGKDIRLDLALVKVQETGEPLQFYREKNLPVGSTVSSIGHP
;
A
#
# COMPACT_ATOMS: atom_id res chain seq x y z
N SER A 1 14.08 -3.61 26.94
CA SER A 1 12.99 -3.60 25.93
C SER A 1 13.44 -4.36 24.70
N ALA A 2 12.56 -5.19 24.12
CA ALA A 2 12.84 -5.83 22.85
C ALA A 2 12.75 -4.79 21.71
N ILE A 3 13.72 -4.80 20.82
CA ILE A 3 13.76 -3.98 19.61
C ILE A 3 13.42 -4.92 18.46
N ALA A 4 12.40 -4.56 17.68
CA ALA A 4 12.11 -5.21 16.41
C ALA A 4 12.80 -4.42 15.29
N GLU A 5 13.62 -5.10 14.51
CA GLU A 5 14.32 -4.54 13.36
C GLU A 5 13.66 -5.08 12.09
N ARG A 6 13.15 -4.18 11.26
CA ARG A 6 12.64 -4.50 9.93
C ARG A 6 13.78 -4.37 8.93
N THR A 7 13.87 -5.31 7.99
CA THR A 7 14.82 -5.28 6.88
C THR A 7 14.09 -5.62 5.60
N ILE A 8 14.27 -4.80 4.56
CA ILE A 8 13.76 -5.08 3.22
C ILE A 8 14.71 -6.09 2.57
N THR A 9 14.16 -7.18 2.04
CA THR A 9 14.95 -8.24 1.41
C THR A 9 14.81 -8.30 -0.10
N ASP A 10 13.69 -7.81 -0.64
CA ASP A 10 13.40 -7.80 -2.07
C ASP A 10 12.23 -6.86 -2.32
N THR A 11 12.27 -6.11 -3.42
CA THR A 11 11.27 -5.10 -3.80
C THR A 11 11.03 -5.14 -5.29
N GLY A 12 9.78 -5.18 -5.71
CA GLY A 12 9.41 -5.14 -7.12
C GLY A 12 8.22 -4.23 -7.39
N GLU A 13 8.29 -3.49 -8.49
CA GLU A 13 7.12 -2.82 -9.07
C GLU A 13 6.28 -3.82 -9.87
N ILE A 14 4.97 -3.75 -9.70
CA ILE A 14 3.99 -4.57 -10.40
C ILE A 14 3.04 -3.65 -11.14
N GLU A 15 2.88 -3.87 -12.43
CA GLU A 15 1.90 -3.18 -13.25
C GLU A 15 0.53 -3.82 -13.09
N SER A 16 -0.50 -2.99 -12.94
CA SER A 16 -1.89 -3.44 -12.89
C SER A 16 -2.82 -2.35 -13.41
N GLU A 17 -4.11 -2.63 -13.35
CA GLU A 17 -5.16 -1.73 -13.81
C GLU A 17 -6.26 -1.60 -12.76
N TYR A 18 -6.78 -0.38 -12.61
CA TYR A 18 -7.91 -0.12 -11.73
C TYR A 18 -9.11 0.40 -12.48
N ARG A 19 -10.31 0.06 -11.99
CA ARG A 19 -11.56 0.54 -12.55
C ARG A 19 -11.78 2.01 -12.19
N SER A 20 -11.54 2.88 -13.15
CA SER A 20 -11.69 4.34 -13.07
C SER A 20 -13.15 4.80 -13.16
N GLY A 21 -13.96 4.11 -13.98
CA GLY A 21 -15.34 4.50 -14.24
C GLY A 21 -16.06 3.51 -15.15
N THR A 22 -17.09 4.00 -15.83
CA THR A 22 -17.78 3.28 -16.91
C THR A 22 -17.93 4.19 -18.12
N GLN A 23 -18.00 3.59 -19.30
CA GLN A 23 -18.31 4.27 -20.55
C GLN A 23 -19.55 3.61 -21.19
N SER A 24 -20.45 4.45 -21.69
CA SER A 24 -21.62 3.99 -22.44
C SER A 24 -21.19 3.67 -23.87
N VAL A 25 -21.13 2.39 -24.22
CA VAL A 25 -20.83 1.92 -25.58
C VAL A 25 -22.09 1.41 -26.27
N PRO A 26 -22.17 1.46 -27.62
CA PRO A 26 -23.28 0.89 -28.37
C PRO A 26 -23.46 -0.60 -28.07
N ASN A 27 -24.68 -1.02 -27.75
CA ASN A 27 -24.98 -2.41 -27.48
C ASN A 27 -25.06 -3.22 -28.80
N PRO A 28 -24.13 -4.15 -29.08
CA PRO A 28 -24.16 -4.94 -30.31
C PRO A 28 -25.39 -5.87 -30.40
N LYS A 29 -26.08 -6.14 -29.28
CA LYS A 29 -27.35 -6.87 -29.29
C LYS A 29 -28.53 -6.00 -29.73
N TYR A 30 -28.47 -4.69 -29.50
CA TYR A 30 -29.55 -3.78 -29.90
C TYR A 30 -29.71 -3.72 -31.41
N ARG A 31 -28.60 -3.54 -32.16
CA ARG A 31 -28.63 -3.57 -33.63
C ARG A 31 -29.20 -4.89 -34.16
N ARG A 32 -28.83 -6.02 -33.54
CA ARG A 32 -29.38 -7.34 -33.92
C ARG A 32 -30.88 -7.44 -33.65
N ALA A 33 -31.35 -6.94 -32.53
CA ALA A 33 -32.77 -6.91 -32.21
C ALA A 33 -33.55 -6.00 -33.18
N LEU A 34 -32.99 -4.85 -33.55
CA LEU A 34 -33.58 -3.91 -34.51
C LEU A 34 -33.74 -4.57 -35.89
N PHE A 35 -32.69 -5.22 -36.40
CA PHE A 35 -32.76 -5.95 -37.66
C PHE A 35 -33.77 -7.10 -37.63
N ALA A 36 -33.90 -7.80 -36.50
CA ALA A 36 -34.88 -8.88 -36.37
C ALA A 36 -36.33 -8.37 -36.45
N VAL A 37 -36.62 -7.18 -35.90
CA VAL A 37 -37.93 -6.53 -36.05
C VAL A 37 -38.18 -6.19 -37.51
N GLN A 38 -37.23 -5.53 -38.16
CA GLN A 38 -37.36 -5.10 -39.55
C GLN A 38 -37.50 -6.29 -40.52
N GLU A 39 -36.80 -7.40 -40.27
CA GLU A 39 -36.98 -8.63 -41.05
C GLU A 39 -38.40 -9.21 -40.86
N ALA A 40 -38.91 -9.23 -39.63
CA ALA A 40 -40.25 -9.72 -39.36
C ALA A 40 -41.34 -8.83 -40.00
N GLU A 41 -41.17 -7.51 -39.99
CA GLU A 41 -42.05 -6.57 -40.69
C GLU A 41 -42.03 -6.81 -42.21
N ASN A 42 -40.86 -6.94 -42.81
CA ASN A 42 -40.72 -7.21 -44.23
C ASN A 42 -41.40 -8.53 -44.64
N ARG A 43 -41.34 -9.56 -43.79
CA ARG A 43 -42.05 -10.83 -44.02
C ARG A 43 -43.57 -10.65 -44.00
N ILE A 44 -44.10 -9.84 -43.09
CA ILE A 44 -45.55 -9.53 -43.04
C ILE A 44 -45.94 -8.74 -44.29
N ALA A 45 -45.18 -7.71 -44.64
CA ALA A 45 -45.42 -6.87 -45.82
C ALA A 45 -45.40 -7.68 -47.14
N ASP A 46 -44.50 -8.66 -47.28
CA ASP A 46 -44.48 -9.54 -48.45
C ASP A 46 -45.71 -10.47 -48.52
N ILE A 47 -46.20 -10.96 -47.39
CA ILE A 47 -47.44 -11.75 -47.33
C ILE A 47 -48.64 -10.87 -47.70
N GLU A 48 -48.70 -9.63 -47.20
CA GLU A 48 -49.73 -8.65 -47.57
C GLU A 48 -49.68 -8.30 -49.06
N GLY A 49 -48.48 -8.12 -49.63
CA GLY A 49 -48.30 -7.90 -51.06
C GLY A 49 -48.77 -9.10 -51.89
N ARG A 50 -48.49 -10.34 -51.46
CA ARG A 50 -49.01 -11.56 -52.10
C ARG A 50 -50.53 -11.67 -51.98
N TYR A 51 -51.08 -11.33 -50.83
CA TYR A 51 -52.51 -11.29 -50.60
C TYR A 51 -53.21 -10.27 -51.51
N ASN A 52 -52.69 -9.04 -51.61
CA ASN A 52 -53.23 -8.01 -52.51
C ASN A 52 -53.17 -8.44 -53.98
N ARG A 53 -52.09 -9.11 -54.41
CA ARG A 53 -52.02 -9.70 -55.77
C ARG A 53 -53.04 -10.82 -55.99
N CYS A 54 -53.26 -11.68 -54.99
CA CYS A 54 -54.31 -12.71 -55.03
C CYS A 54 -55.69 -12.07 -55.19
N LEU A 55 -55.96 -11.00 -54.42
CA LEU A 55 -57.22 -10.25 -54.46
C LEU A 55 -57.52 -9.61 -55.82
N MET A 56 -56.51 -9.11 -56.53
CA MET A 56 -56.72 -8.49 -57.85
C MET A 56 -57.11 -9.48 -58.95
N GLY A 57 -56.90 -10.79 -58.77
CA GLY A 57 -57.12 -11.81 -59.80
C GLY A 57 -58.12 -12.92 -59.43
N CYS A 58 -58.78 -12.84 -58.28
CA CYS A 58 -59.52 -13.99 -57.72
C CYS A 58 -61.00 -14.10 -58.10
N GLY A 59 -61.65 -13.05 -58.64
CA GLY A 59 -63.07 -13.12 -59.01
C GLY A 59 -63.97 -13.62 -57.87
N GLU A 60 -64.83 -14.62 -58.12
CA GLU A 60 -65.67 -15.23 -57.08
C GLU A 60 -64.88 -16.09 -56.06
N LEU A 61 -63.63 -16.44 -56.35
CA LEU A 61 -62.78 -17.30 -55.50
C LEU A 61 -61.98 -16.53 -54.44
N CYS A 62 -62.23 -15.23 -54.24
CA CYS A 62 -61.50 -14.41 -53.27
C CYS A 62 -61.61 -14.88 -51.80
N GLY A 63 -62.61 -15.70 -51.48
CA GLY A 63 -62.70 -16.36 -50.16
C GLY A 63 -61.47 -17.21 -49.83
N PHE A 64 -60.87 -17.88 -50.82
CA PHE A 64 -59.65 -18.67 -50.61
C PHE A 64 -58.41 -17.80 -50.36
N CYS A 65 -58.32 -16.61 -50.98
CA CYS A 65 -57.25 -15.65 -50.68
C CYS A 65 -57.32 -15.15 -49.23
N ASN A 66 -58.52 -14.85 -48.73
CA ASN A 66 -58.76 -14.43 -47.34
C ASN A 66 -58.34 -15.50 -46.33
N LEU A 67 -58.79 -16.74 -46.55
CA LEU A 67 -58.45 -17.87 -45.68
C LEU A 67 -56.94 -18.17 -45.70
N GLY A 68 -56.33 -18.15 -46.90
CA GLY A 68 -54.90 -18.34 -47.08
C GLY A 68 -54.05 -17.28 -46.38
N TYR A 69 -54.47 -16.01 -46.42
CA TYR A 69 -53.81 -14.92 -45.70
C TYR A 69 -53.92 -15.09 -44.18
N ALA A 70 -55.13 -15.34 -43.67
CA ALA A 70 -55.37 -15.51 -42.23
C ALA A 70 -54.51 -16.60 -41.60
N ILE A 71 -54.30 -17.72 -42.32
CA ILE A 71 -53.41 -18.80 -41.88
C ILE A 71 -51.94 -18.39 -41.97
N LYS A 72 -51.51 -17.82 -43.11
CA LYS A 72 -50.09 -17.52 -43.38
C LYS A 72 -49.54 -16.35 -42.55
N VAL A 73 -50.37 -15.39 -42.15
CA VAL A 73 -49.91 -14.19 -41.41
C VAL A 73 -49.74 -14.43 -39.90
N LYS A 74 -50.34 -15.49 -39.35
CA LYS A 74 -50.38 -15.76 -37.90
C LYS A 74 -48.99 -15.97 -37.28
N GLU A 75 -48.18 -16.84 -37.87
CA GLU A 75 -46.81 -17.10 -37.38
C GLU A 75 -45.87 -15.90 -37.55
N PRO A 76 -45.80 -15.22 -38.71
CA PRO A 76 -45.04 -13.99 -38.89
C PRO A 76 -45.42 -12.88 -37.89
N ARG A 77 -46.71 -12.68 -37.60
CA ARG A 77 -47.15 -11.72 -36.56
C ARG A 77 -46.62 -12.08 -35.18
N LYS A 78 -46.68 -13.35 -34.80
CA LYS A 78 -46.11 -13.84 -33.53
C LYS A 78 -44.59 -13.63 -33.47
N GLN A 79 -43.88 -13.86 -34.57
CA GLN A 79 -42.44 -13.59 -34.68
C GLN A 79 -42.12 -12.10 -34.57
N TYR A 80 -42.91 -11.23 -35.20
CA TYR A 80 -42.81 -9.79 -35.07
C TYR A 80 -43.00 -9.34 -33.62
N GLU A 81 -44.08 -9.75 -32.96
CA GLU A 81 -44.33 -9.42 -31.55
C GLU A 81 -43.22 -9.91 -30.62
N ALA A 82 -42.62 -11.06 -30.90
CA ALA A 82 -41.49 -11.58 -30.13
C ALA A 82 -40.21 -10.75 -30.39
N ALA A 83 -39.93 -10.38 -31.64
CA ALA A 83 -38.80 -9.53 -32.00
C ALA A 83 -38.95 -8.13 -31.41
N PHE A 84 -40.15 -7.55 -31.47
CA PHE A 84 -40.47 -6.23 -30.93
C PHE A 84 -40.28 -6.18 -29.41
N ARG A 85 -40.77 -7.20 -28.70
CA ARG A 85 -40.52 -7.35 -27.25
C ARG A 85 -39.02 -7.47 -26.92
N ARG A 86 -38.25 -8.22 -27.71
CA ARG A 86 -36.79 -8.33 -27.53
C ARG A 86 -36.09 -7.00 -27.75
N LEU A 87 -36.49 -6.23 -28.76
CA LEU A 87 -35.95 -4.89 -29.01
C LEU A 87 -36.25 -3.96 -27.83
N GLY A 88 -37.49 -3.92 -27.35
CA GLY A 88 -37.88 -3.11 -26.20
C GLY A 88 -37.12 -3.45 -24.91
N ASN A 89 -36.74 -4.72 -24.73
CA ASN A 89 -35.96 -5.19 -23.58
C ASN A 89 -34.43 -5.09 -23.78
N THR A 90 -33.99 -4.64 -24.95
CA THR A 90 -32.56 -4.49 -25.24
C THR A 90 -32.24 -2.99 -25.24
N PRO A 91 -31.45 -2.47 -24.30
CA PRO A 91 -31.09 -1.06 -24.32
C PRO A 91 -30.15 -0.76 -25.50
N PRO A 92 -30.18 0.46 -26.07
CA PRO A 92 -29.33 0.85 -27.20
C PRO A 92 -27.84 0.93 -26.84
N THR A 93 -27.52 1.16 -25.57
CA THR A 93 -26.17 1.22 -25.04
C THR A 93 -26.00 0.30 -23.84
N ILE A 94 -24.75 -0.06 -23.55
CA ILE A 94 -24.33 -0.78 -22.34
C ILE A 94 -23.17 -0.04 -21.68
N GLU A 95 -23.12 -0.12 -20.35
CA GLU A 95 -22.01 0.42 -19.56
C GLU A 95 -20.87 -0.59 -19.48
N GLU A 96 -19.70 -0.23 -20.01
CA GLU A 96 -18.48 -1.03 -19.90
C GLU A 96 -17.50 -0.37 -18.92
N PRO A 97 -16.82 -1.13 -18.04
CA PRO A 97 -15.84 -0.56 -17.12
C PRO A 97 -14.61 -0.04 -17.85
N VAL A 98 -14.18 1.17 -17.50
CA VAL A 98 -12.93 1.77 -18.01
C VAL A 98 -11.81 1.54 -17.01
N TYR A 99 -10.73 0.95 -17.50
CA TYR A 99 -9.54 0.64 -16.72
C TYR A 99 -8.42 1.63 -17.03
N HIS A 100 -7.71 2.08 -16.00
CA HIS A 100 -6.50 2.88 -16.14
C HIS A 100 -5.29 2.11 -15.60
N PRO A 101 -4.16 2.10 -16.32
CA PRO A 101 -2.94 1.45 -15.87
C PRO A 101 -2.34 2.22 -14.69
N TYR A 102 -1.73 1.50 -13.77
CA TYR A 102 -0.95 2.06 -12.68
C TYR A 102 0.08 1.04 -12.20
N LYS A 103 1.00 1.49 -11.36
CA LYS A 103 2.01 0.63 -10.73
C LYS A 103 1.81 0.63 -9.23
N PHE A 104 2.02 -0.53 -8.62
CA PHE A 104 2.10 -0.67 -7.18
C PHE A 104 3.35 -1.48 -6.81
N ARG A 105 3.76 -1.38 -5.56
CA ARG A 105 5.01 -1.97 -5.09
C ARG A 105 4.76 -3.17 -4.20
N LYS A 106 5.60 -4.18 -4.33
CA LYS A 106 5.59 -5.40 -3.52
C LYS A 106 6.93 -5.51 -2.80
N SER A 107 6.94 -5.37 -1.48
CA SER A 107 8.15 -5.47 -0.67
C SER A 107 8.11 -6.73 0.20
N LYS A 108 9.18 -7.53 0.14
CA LYS A 108 9.42 -8.65 1.06
C LYS A 108 10.27 -8.15 2.21
N LEU A 109 9.76 -8.29 3.42
CA LEU A 109 10.41 -7.85 4.65
C LEU A 109 10.74 -9.03 5.53
N THR A 110 11.84 -8.89 6.25
CA THR A 110 12.26 -9.81 7.29
C THR A 110 12.36 -9.04 8.60
N ILE A 111 11.70 -9.54 9.64
CA ILE A 111 11.67 -8.90 10.95
C ILE A 111 12.43 -9.76 11.94
N ARG A 112 13.46 -9.17 12.54
CA ARG A 112 14.26 -9.78 13.60
C ARG A 112 13.93 -9.10 14.92
N LYS A 113 13.65 -9.90 15.95
CA LYS A 113 13.46 -9.40 17.31
C LYS A 113 14.70 -9.62 18.13
N GLU A 114 15.14 -8.58 18.80
CA GLU A 114 16.32 -8.62 19.65
C GLU A 114 16.02 -8.00 21.00
N VAL A 115 16.46 -8.66 22.06
CA VAL A 115 16.39 -8.12 23.41
C VAL A 115 17.78 -8.02 23.98
N LEU A 116 18.08 -6.84 24.54
CA LEU A 116 19.24 -6.64 25.39
C LEU A 116 18.80 -6.86 26.83
N ILE A 117 19.38 -7.87 27.47
CA ILE A 117 19.15 -8.22 28.86
C ILE A 117 20.40 -7.82 29.63
N ASP A 118 20.22 -6.93 30.60
CA ASP A 118 21.22 -6.61 31.60
C ASP A 118 20.84 -7.36 32.88
N TYR A 119 21.74 -8.21 33.39
CA TYR A 119 21.54 -8.94 34.65
C TYR A 119 22.81 -8.91 35.50
N TYR A 120 22.66 -9.09 36.80
CA TYR A 120 23.75 -9.03 37.78
C TYR A 120 23.87 -10.38 38.48
N VAL A 121 25.10 -10.88 38.58
CA VAL A 121 25.43 -12.05 39.40
C VAL A 121 26.17 -11.55 40.63
N ILE A 122 25.65 -11.87 41.81
CA ILE A 122 26.16 -11.41 43.10
C ILE A 122 26.77 -12.60 43.85
N ASN A 123 28.01 -12.44 44.32
CA ASN A 123 28.66 -13.46 45.15
C ASN A 123 28.06 -13.44 46.57
N ARG A 124 27.80 -14.63 47.13
CA ARG A 124 27.21 -14.83 48.47
C ARG A 124 28.04 -14.20 49.60
N ASN A 125 29.32 -13.94 49.37
CA ASN A 125 30.22 -13.29 50.34
C ASN A 125 30.08 -11.75 50.39
N GLY A 126 29.09 -11.18 49.67
CA GLY A 126 28.55 -9.85 49.96
C GLY A 126 29.30 -8.64 49.39
N GLY A 127 30.35 -8.83 48.58
CA GLY A 127 31.16 -7.71 48.08
C GLY A 127 31.09 -7.41 46.59
N GLU A 128 30.85 -8.42 45.75
CA GLU A 128 31.07 -8.28 44.30
C GLU A 128 29.82 -8.65 43.51
N ALA A 129 29.37 -7.69 42.68
CA ALA A 129 28.31 -7.87 41.70
C ALA A 129 28.91 -7.70 40.30
N THR A 130 28.86 -8.75 39.49
CA THR A 130 29.29 -8.70 38.09
C THR A 130 28.08 -8.44 37.20
N ARG A 131 28.11 -7.34 36.44
CA ARG A 131 27.10 -7.02 35.43
C ARG A 131 27.38 -7.80 34.15
N TYR A 132 26.36 -8.48 33.66
CA TYR A 132 26.36 -9.12 32.35
C TYR A 132 25.35 -8.43 31.45
N ARG A 133 25.76 -8.22 30.20
CA ARG A 133 24.90 -7.72 29.13
C ARG A 133 24.83 -8.78 28.04
N GLN A 134 23.65 -9.33 27.80
CA GLN A 134 23.42 -10.35 26.80
C GLN A 134 22.44 -9.87 25.74
N LYS A 135 22.81 -10.05 24.48
CA LYS A 135 21.93 -9.85 23.33
C LYS A 135 21.32 -11.19 22.94
N ILE A 136 19.99 -11.27 22.96
CA ILE A 136 19.25 -12.46 22.53
C ILE A 136 18.42 -12.08 21.33
N SER A 137 18.65 -12.79 20.22
CA SER A 137 17.90 -12.59 18.99
C SER A 137 16.99 -13.79 18.75
N GLN A 138 15.75 -13.53 18.36
CA GLN A 138 14.84 -14.55 17.85
C GLN A 138 15.11 -14.81 16.36
N ASN A 139 14.72 -16.00 15.88
CA ASN A 139 14.67 -16.29 14.45
C ASN A 139 13.84 -15.22 13.72
N SER A 140 14.35 -14.81 12.56
CA SER A 140 13.71 -13.80 11.73
C SER A 140 12.44 -14.36 11.09
N LYS A 141 11.36 -13.57 11.05
CA LYS A 141 10.12 -13.92 10.36
C LYS A 141 9.98 -13.10 9.08
N LYS A 142 9.55 -13.75 7.99
CA LYS A 142 9.35 -13.12 6.68
C LYS A 142 7.89 -12.67 6.51
N PHE A 143 7.71 -11.56 5.82
CA PHE A 143 6.43 -10.90 5.53
C PHE A 143 6.49 -10.33 4.11
N GLN A 144 5.33 -10.05 3.54
CA GLN A 144 5.22 -9.51 2.19
C GLN A 144 4.10 -8.49 2.13
N LEU A 145 4.46 -7.21 2.00
CA LEU A 145 3.54 -6.09 1.98
C LEU A 145 3.34 -5.56 0.56
N LEU A 146 2.16 -5.02 0.29
CA LEU A 146 1.83 -4.32 -0.94
C LEU A 146 1.62 -2.84 -0.62
N TYR A 147 2.29 -1.96 -1.36
CA TYR A 147 2.20 -0.51 -1.22
C TYR A 147 1.61 0.07 -2.49
N GLY A 148 0.64 0.98 -2.35
CA GLY A 148 0.00 1.63 -3.50
C GLY A 148 -1.03 0.79 -4.23
N LEU A 149 -1.44 -0.38 -3.72
CA LEU A 149 -2.47 -1.21 -4.36
C LEU A 149 -3.83 -0.49 -4.36
N HIS A 150 -4.39 -0.25 -5.54
CA HIS A 150 -5.61 0.52 -5.68
C HIS A 150 -6.85 -0.26 -5.17
N LYS A 151 -7.78 0.41 -4.50
CA LYS A 151 -8.98 -0.22 -3.91
C LYS A 151 -9.88 -0.93 -4.92
N LYS A 152 -9.95 -0.37 -6.13
CA LYS A 152 -10.71 -0.88 -7.30
C LYS A 152 -9.82 -1.59 -8.33
N ASP A 153 -8.67 -2.10 -7.89
CA ASP A 153 -7.80 -2.90 -8.74
C ASP A 153 -8.54 -4.13 -9.29
N ARG A 154 -8.35 -4.41 -10.57
CA ARG A 154 -9.03 -5.50 -11.29
C ARG A 154 -8.68 -6.88 -10.74
N ASN A 155 -7.44 -7.05 -10.28
CA ASN A 155 -6.84 -8.29 -9.82
C ASN A 155 -6.55 -8.28 -8.31
N LYS A 156 -7.20 -7.37 -7.55
CA LYS A 156 -6.93 -7.15 -6.12
C LYS A 156 -6.84 -8.43 -5.32
N HIS A 157 -7.82 -9.32 -5.50
CA HIS A 157 -7.88 -10.58 -4.78
C HIS A 157 -6.64 -11.45 -5.03
N SER A 158 -6.24 -11.59 -6.30
CA SER A 158 -5.03 -12.32 -6.70
C SER A 158 -3.76 -11.74 -6.08
N HIS A 159 -3.63 -10.41 -6.07
CA HIS A 159 -2.49 -9.75 -5.44
C HIS A 159 -2.42 -9.98 -3.92
N THR A 160 -3.58 -10.02 -3.23
CA THR A 160 -3.65 -10.11 -1.77
C THR A 160 -3.58 -11.53 -1.17
N GLN A 161 -3.77 -12.59 -1.97
CA GLN A 161 -3.90 -13.98 -1.47
C GLN A 161 -2.67 -14.49 -0.70
N HIS A 162 -1.47 -14.00 -1.02
CA HIS A 162 -0.20 -14.46 -0.43
C HIS A 162 0.60 -13.30 0.16
N THR A 163 -0.09 -12.29 0.68
CA THR A 163 0.52 -11.11 1.29
C THR A 163 0.05 -10.95 2.72
N THR A 164 0.89 -10.35 3.55
CA THR A 164 0.56 -9.99 4.92
C THR A 164 0.03 -8.56 4.94
N SER A 165 -0.76 -8.23 5.96
CA SER A 165 -1.14 -6.83 6.23
C SER A 165 -0.13 -6.16 7.16
N GLU A 166 -0.13 -4.83 7.21
CA GLU A 166 0.65 -4.08 8.20
C GLU A 166 0.18 -4.39 9.63
N GLU A 167 -1.11 -4.70 9.81
CA GLU A 167 -1.68 -5.11 11.09
C GLU A 167 -1.07 -6.44 11.58
N ASP A 168 -0.86 -7.42 10.69
CA ASP A 168 -0.20 -8.69 11.02
C ASP A 168 1.27 -8.49 11.42
N VAL A 169 1.93 -7.53 10.77
CA VAL A 169 3.32 -7.15 11.06
C VAL A 169 3.38 -6.52 12.46
N LEU A 170 2.50 -5.57 12.76
CA LEU A 170 2.40 -4.92 14.07
C LEU A 170 2.10 -5.91 15.18
N ALA A 171 1.13 -6.80 14.97
CA ALA A 171 0.78 -7.85 15.94
C ALA A 171 1.97 -8.77 16.22
N TYR A 172 2.79 -9.07 15.20
CA TYR A 172 4.03 -9.78 15.41
C TYR A 172 5.04 -8.97 16.22
N GLU A 173 5.23 -7.68 15.94
CA GLU A 173 6.19 -6.78 16.62
C GLU A 173 5.84 -6.54 18.09
N GLU A 174 4.56 -6.38 18.42
CA GLU A 174 4.08 -6.14 19.80
C GLU A 174 4.14 -7.39 20.68
N LYS A 175 4.12 -8.59 20.08
CA LYS A 175 4.19 -9.85 20.82
C LYS A 175 5.44 -9.91 21.70
N ILE A 176 5.26 -10.10 23.01
CA ILE A 176 6.36 -10.19 23.99
C ILE A 176 7.31 -11.32 23.59
N LEU A 177 8.61 -11.02 23.55
CA LEU A 177 9.65 -12.03 23.37
C LEU A 177 9.85 -12.77 24.70
N ALA A 178 9.25 -13.95 24.82
CA ALA A 178 9.46 -14.82 25.98
C ALA A 178 10.88 -15.42 25.90
N VAL A 179 11.71 -15.10 26.89
CA VAL A 179 13.06 -15.66 27.05
C VAL A 179 13.08 -16.49 28.32
N ASN A 180 13.47 -17.76 28.21
CA ASN A 180 13.64 -18.59 29.40
C ASN A 180 14.92 -18.19 30.14
N LEU A 181 14.79 -17.96 31.46
CA LEU A 181 15.93 -17.69 32.34
C LEU A 181 17.02 -18.77 32.26
N SER A 182 16.64 -20.03 32.05
CA SER A 182 17.59 -21.13 31.86
C SER A 182 18.52 -20.91 30.66
N ASP A 183 18.04 -20.31 29.57
CA ASP A 183 18.83 -20.12 28.34
C ASP A 183 19.80 -18.94 28.48
N ILE A 184 19.47 -17.98 29.34
CA ILE A 184 20.35 -16.88 29.76
C ILE A 184 21.46 -17.44 30.65
N LEU A 185 21.08 -18.20 31.69
CA LEU A 185 22.01 -18.69 32.71
C LEU A 185 22.96 -19.79 32.18
N LYS A 186 22.51 -20.70 31.30
CA LYS A 186 23.37 -21.75 30.71
C LYS A 186 24.61 -21.21 30.02
N ARG A 187 24.53 -20.02 29.40
CA ARG A 187 25.69 -19.38 28.75
C ARG A 187 26.67 -18.75 29.73
N THR A 188 26.26 -18.55 30.97
CA THR A 188 27.06 -17.94 32.05
C THR A 188 27.69 -19.01 32.95
N ILE A 189 26.97 -20.11 33.19
CA ILE A 189 27.33 -21.16 34.16
C ILE A 189 28.53 -22.03 33.73
N ASN A 190 29.01 -21.93 32.48
CA ASN A 190 30.27 -22.57 32.08
C ASN A 190 31.53 -21.95 32.76
N LYS A 191 31.37 -20.93 33.61
CA LYS A 191 32.34 -20.52 34.62
C LYS A 191 31.65 -20.44 35.98
N ALA A 192 31.74 -21.55 36.74
CA ALA A 192 31.57 -21.75 38.19
C ALA A 192 30.52 -20.92 38.99
N ASP A 193 29.71 -21.66 39.75
CA ASP A 193 28.97 -21.28 40.98
C ASP A 193 28.11 -20.02 40.94
N VAL A 194 26.84 -20.18 40.51
CA VAL A 194 25.81 -19.14 40.65
C VAL A 194 24.71 -19.62 41.59
N ALA A 195 24.61 -18.99 42.77
CA ALA A 195 23.50 -19.15 43.71
C ALA A 195 22.51 -17.98 43.59
N LEU A 196 21.21 -18.28 43.66
CA LEU A 196 20.11 -17.31 43.61
C LEU A 196 20.09 -16.45 44.89
N VAL A 197 20.13 -15.12 44.73
CA VAL A 197 20.13 -14.14 45.83
C VAL A 197 18.71 -13.64 46.11
N SER A 198 18.36 -13.53 47.38
CA SER A 198 17.01 -13.29 47.91
C SER A 198 16.74 -11.86 48.37
N ASP A 199 17.63 -10.90 48.13
CA ASP A 199 17.44 -9.52 48.57
C ASP A 199 17.77 -8.50 47.45
N VAL A 200 16.80 -7.62 47.16
CA VAL A 200 16.63 -6.88 45.89
C VAL A 200 16.99 -5.39 46.03
N THR A 201 17.18 -4.92 47.26
CA THR A 201 17.21 -3.49 47.61
C THR A 201 18.47 -2.73 47.17
N SER A 202 19.58 -3.41 46.90
CA SER A 202 20.84 -2.80 46.40
C SER A 202 20.97 -2.78 44.87
N ILE A 203 20.03 -3.42 44.15
CA ILE A 203 20.03 -3.51 42.68
C ILE A 203 19.29 -2.31 42.05
N GLU A 204 18.34 -1.72 42.76
CA GLU A 204 17.47 -0.64 42.30
C GLU A 204 18.25 0.63 41.89
N SER A 205 19.29 1.00 42.65
CA SER A 205 20.16 2.15 42.37
C SER A 205 21.11 1.94 41.18
N ALA A 206 21.42 0.70 40.81
CA ALA A 206 22.25 0.38 39.63
C ALA A 206 21.43 0.29 38.34
N ILE A 207 20.13 -0.04 38.45
CA ILE A 207 19.18 -0.11 37.32
C ILE A 207 18.71 1.29 36.89
N LEU A 208 18.56 2.23 37.81
CA LEU A 208 18.06 3.59 37.55
C LEU A 208 19.07 4.56 36.88
N GLY A 209 20.29 4.07 36.58
CA GLY A 209 21.31 4.68 35.71
C GLY A 209 21.19 6.15 35.32
N THR A 210 21.51 7.08 36.23
CA THR A 210 21.98 8.41 35.83
C THR A 210 23.49 8.37 35.62
N THR A 211 23.95 8.25 34.38
CA THR A 211 25.32 8.67 34.04
C THR A 211 25.40 9.22 32.60
N PRO A 212 26.08 10.36 32.37
CA PRO A 212 26.00 11.12 31.12
C PRO A 212 26.75 10.45 29.96
N GLN A 213 26.18 10.54 28.76
CA GLN A 213 26.82 10.15 27.50
C GLN A 213 28.12 10.93 27.28
N GLN A 214 29.23 10.21 27.14
CA GLN A 214 30.52 10.74 26.70
C GLN A 214 30.42 11.24 25.25
N LYS A 215 30.78 12.52 25.06
CA LYS A 215 31.01 13.16 23.77
C LYS A 215 32.22 12.52 23.08
N ILE A 216 32.02 11.97 21.90
CA ILE A 216 33.10 11.62 20.96
C ILE A 216 33.35 12.85 20.08
N SER A 217 34.48 13.49 20.30
CA SER A 217 35.00 14.57 19.44
C SER A 217 35.63 13.96 18.18
N ARG A 218 35.24 14.44 17.00
CA ARG A 218 36.07 14.33 15.79
C ARG A 218 36.06 15.67 15.05
N GLN A 219 37.25 16.20 14.85
CA GLN A 219 37.54 17.38 14.04
C GLN A 219 37.24 17.08 12.56
N ALA A 220 36.62 18.02 11.87
CA ALA A 220 36.50 18.02 10.41
C ALA A 220 37.30 19.18 9.85
N GLY A 221 38.29 18.87 9.00
CA GLY A 221 38.96 19.83 8.14
C GLY A 221 38.08 20.13 6.92
N ALA A 222 38.02 21.40 6.55
CA ALA A 222 37.22 21.91 5.45
C ALA A 222 38.04 21.96 4.15
N THR A 223 37.40 21.59 3.04
CA THR A 223 37.76 22.10 1.72
C THR A 223 36.50 22.30 0.88
N LYS A 224 36.43 23.45 0.22
CA LYS A 224 35.30 24.00 -0.56
C LYS A 224 35.19 23.38 -1.95
N GLN A 225 33.98 23.08 -2.43
CA GLN A 225 33.54 23.22 -3.85
C GLN A 225 32.02 23.46 -3.92
N GLU A 226 31.58 24.68 -4.26
CA GLU A 226 30.31 25.23 -3.76
C GLU A 226 29.01 25.00 -4.55
N ASP A 227 28.99 24.63 -5.84
CA ASP A 227 27.69 24.65 -6.57
C ASP A 227 27.11 23.28 -6.99
N GLY A 228 27.94 22.24 -7.17
CA GLY A 228 27.45 20.87 -7.43
C GLY A 228 27.16 20.05 -6.16
N GLU A 229 27.81 20.42 -5.05
CA GLU A 229 27.74 19.71 -3.77
C GLU A 229 26.45 20.01 -3.01
N LEU A 230 25.93 21.24 -3.12
CA LEU A 230 24.69 21.66 -2.44
C LEU A 230 23.47 20.89 -2.93
N VAL A 231 23.34 20.67 -4.25
CA VAL A 231 22.25 19.87 -4.82
C VAL A 231 22.36 18.42 -4.38
N ASN A 232 23.55 17.84 -4.41
CA ASN A 232 23.78 16.45 -3.97
C ASN A 232 23.51 16.27 -2.47
N LYS A 233 23.89 17.26 -1.65
CA LYS A 233 23.60 17.28 -0.21
C LYS A 233 22.10 17.37 0.07
N GLN A 234 21.38 18.23 -0.64
CA GLN A 234 19.93 18.36 -0.50
C GLN A 234 19.21 17.08 -0.94
N LEU A 235 19.63 16.44 -2.03
CA LEU A 235 19.06 15.17 -2.50
C LEU A 235 19.28 14.02 -1.49
N ARG A 236 20.45 13.95 -0.84
CA ARG A 236 20.73 12.99 0.23
C ARG A 236 19.96 13.24 1.54
N SER A 237 19.41 14.45 1.69
CA SER A 237 18.65 14.84 2.86
C SER A 237 17.14 14.59 2.69
N VAL A 238 16.68 14.32 1.46
CA VAL A 238 15.27 14.12 1.11
C VAL A 238 15.00 12.64 0.86
N LEU A 239 13.86 12.15 1.34
CA LEU A 239 13.41 10.78 1.20
C LEU A 239 12.02 10.75 0.56
N VAL A 240 11.76 9.69 -0.20
CA VAL A 240 10.40 9.36 -0.69
C VAL A 240 9.67 8.58 0.40
N VAL A 241 8.50 9.05 0.82
CA VAL A 241 7.67 8.35 1.80
C VAL A 241 6.71 7.42 1.07
N LEU A 242 6.72 6.15 1.44
CA LEU A 242 5.83 5.12 0.91
C LEU A 242 4.92 4.64 2.05
N ASN A 243 3.68 5.13 2.04
CA ASN A 243 2.67 4.72 3.02
C ASN A 243 2.01 3.41 2.55
N PRO A 244 1.94 2.36 3.40
CA PRO A 244 1.19 1.13 3.13
C PRO A 244 -0.26 1.36 2.66
N GLY A 245 -0.91 2.42 3.16
CA GLY A 245 -2.25 2.84 2.77
C GLY A 245 -2.38 3.41 1.34
N GLY A 246 -1.26 3.53 0.63
CA GLY A 246 -1.20 3.97 -0.77
C GLY A 246 -0.85 5.44 -0.97
N GLY A 247 -0.49 6.16 0.09
CA GLY A 247 0.06 7.52 -0.01
C GLY A 247 1.53 7.50 -0.40
N ILE A 248 1.91 8.37 -1.33
CA ILE A 248 3.31 8.70 -1.63
C ILE A 248 3.53 10.14 -1.18
N GLY A 249 4.68 10.42 -0.59
CA GLY A 249 5.02 11.78 -0.18
C GLY A 249 6.51 12.00 -0.11
N THR A 250 6.89 13.14 0.49
CA THR A 250 8.29 13.52 0.67
C THR A 250 8.56 13.76 2.14
N ALA A 251 9.75 13.38 2.60
CA ALA A 251 10.26 13.69 3.93
C ALA A 251 11.70 14.22 3.83
N PHE A 252 12.18 14.88 4.87
CA PHE A 252 13.59 15.29 4.95
C PHE A 252 14.15 15.15 6.36
N TYR A 253 15.45 14.87 6.45
CA TYR A 253 16.15 14.74 7.73
C TYR A 253 16.21 16.08 8.49
N VAL A 254 15.79 16.07 9.75
CA VAL A 254 15.91 17.18 10.71
C VAL A 254 16.95 16.89 11.80
N THR A 255 17.19 15.61 12.07
CA THR A 255 18.37 15.09 12.78
C THR A 255 18.92 13.92 11.99
N LYS A 256 20.01 13.30 12.46
CA LYS A 256 20.63 12.16 11.74
C LYS A 256 19.68 10.99 11.52
N ASP A 257 18.71 10.79 12.41
CA ASP A 257 17.81 9.64 12.45
C ASP A 257 16.33 10.04 12.56
N ILE A 258 16.01 11.32 12.44
CA ILE A 258 14.63 11.84 12.48
C ILE A 258 14.37 12.62 11.20
N VAL A 259 13.25 12.29 10.56
CA VAL A 259 12.74 12.97 9.38
C VAL A 259 11.43 13.68 9.70
N LEU A 260 11.19 14.79 9.02
CA LEU A 260 9.95 15.57 9.06
C LEU A 260 9.18 15.38 7.75
N THR A 261 7.87 15.18 7.86
CA THR A 261 6.94 15.09 6.73
C THR A 261 5.57 15.64 7.14
N ASN A 262 4.62 15.64 6.20
CA ASN A 262 3.25 16.05 6.49
C ASN A 262 2.47 14.96 7.23
N TYR A 263 1.52 15.36 8.09
CA TYR A 263 0.67 14.40 8.81
C TYR A 263 -0.22 13.60 7.84
N HIS A 264 -0.80 14.25 6.84
CA HIS A 264 -1.66 13.56 5.86
C HIS A 264 -0.92 12.49 5.04
N VAL A 265 0.40 12.60 4.86
CA VAL A 265 1.22 11.58 4.16
C VAL A 265 1.29 10.29 4.98
N ILE A 266 1.30 10.40 6.30
CA ILE A 266 1.52 9.28 7.23
C ILE A 266 0.24 8.78 7.89
N GLU A 267 -0.92 9.31 7.47
CA GLU A 267 -2.20 8.96 8.07
C GLU A 267 -2.50 7.45 7.96
N GLY A 268 -3.08 6.90 9.02
CA GLY A 268 -3.50 5.50 9.08
C GLY A 268 -2.39 4.48 9.37
N THR A 269 -1.13 4.91 9.53
CA THR A 269 -0.02 4.02 9.87
C THR A 269 0.94 4.61 10.90
N ASN A 270 1.59 3.75 11.68
CA ASN A 270 2.66 4.12 12.60
C ASN A 270 4.06 3.82 12.02
N TYR A 271 4.13 3.13 10.88
CA TYR A 271 5.36 2.71 10.24
C TYR A 271 5.29 2.98 8.73
N LEU A 272 6.41 3.42 8.19
CA LEU A 272 6.54 3.87 6.81
C LEU A 272 7.80 3.28 6.20
N GLU A 273 7.73 3.01 4.90
CA GLU A 273 8.89 2.69 4.09
C GLU A 273 9.40 4.00 3.46
N PHE A 274 10.72 4.17 3.42
CA PHE A 274 11.36 5.36 2.91
C PHE A 274 12.33 4.97 1.79
N GLY A 275 12.12 5.53 0.62
CA GLY A 275 13.05 5.46 -0.50
C GLY A 275 14.18 6.47 -0.33
N LEU A 276 15.43 5.99 -0.28
CA LEU A 276 16.61 6.85 -0.24
C LEU A 276 17.15 7.09 -1.66
N TYR A 277 17.81 8.22 -1.88
CA TYR A 277 18.33 8.59 -3.20
C TYR A 277 19.47 7.68 -3.69
N ASP A 278 20.38 7.29 -2.79
CA ASP A 278 21.61 6.57 -3.10
C ASP A 278 21.81 5.28 -2.30
N LYS A 279 20.80 4.87 -1.53
CA LYS A 279 20.85 3.72 -0.62
C LYS A 279 19.62 2.84 -0.78
N GLU A 280 19.72 1.65 -0.19
CA GLU A 280 18.56 0.78 -0.01
C GLU A 280 17.49 1.47 0.86
N ASP A 281 16.25 1.12 0.57
CA ASP A 281 15.10 1.64 1.28
C ASP A 281 15.12 1.24 2.76
N THR A 282 14.63 2.14 3.61
CA THR A 282 14.64 1.98 5.06
C THR A 282 13.24 2.05 5.65
N PHE A 283 13.07 1.62 6.90
CA PHE A 283 11.83 1.85 7.64
C PHE A 283 11.96 2.97 8.65
N GLY A 284 10.84 3.63 8.92
CA GLY A 284 10.73 4.57 10.01
C GLY A 284 9.44 4.39 10.81
N LYS A 285 9.53 4.73 12.10
CA LYS A 285 8.43 4.71 13.06
C LYS A 285 8.01 6.14 13.40
N VAL A 286 6.71 6.43 13.34
CA VAL A 286 6.17 7.72 13.76
C VAL A 286 6.40 7.88 15.26
N ILE A 287 7.08 8.97 15.65
CA ILE A 287 7.41 9.30 17.05
C ILE A 287 6.64 10.52 17.57
N GLY A 288 6.08 11.33 16.68
CA GLY A 288 5.28 12.50 17.03
C GLY A 288 4.49 13.03 15.84
N LYS A 289 3.35 13.67 16.11
CA LYS A 289 2.50 14.27 15.09
C LYS A 289 1.75 15.48 15.64
N ASP A 290 1.53 16.47 14.78
CA ASP A 290 0.67 17.63 15.03
C ASP A 290 -0.32 17.75 13.86
N ILE A 291 -1.59 17.44 14.14
CA ILE A 291 -2.66 17.45 13.13
C ILE A 291 -2.99 18.88 12.70
N ARG A 292 -2.84 19.87 13.59
CA ARG A 292 -3.20 21.27 13.30
C ARG A 292 -2.20 21.92 12.36
N LEU A 293 -0.93 21.57 12.52
CA LEU A 293 0.16 22.06 11.67
C LEU A 293 0.41 21.16 10.45
N ASP A 294 -0.31 20.03 10.35
CA ASP A 294 -0.10 18.98 9.36
C ASP A 294 1.36 18.48 9.33
N LEU A 295 1.95 18.22 10.50
CA LEU A 295 3.35 17.79 10.64
C LEU A 295 3.46 16.43 11.33
N ALA A 296 4.46 15.64 10.94
CA ALA A 296 4.83 14.39 11.59
C ALA A 296 6.35 14.19 11.65
N LEU A 297 6.81 13.71 12.81
CA LEU A 297 8.19 13.29 13.05
C LEU A 297 8.26 11.77 13.01
N VAL A 298 9.21 11.28 12.21
CA VAL A 298 9.42 9.85 12.01
C VAL A 298 10.89 9.53 12.32
N LYS A 299 11.12 8.55 13.19
CA LYS A 299 12.46 8.04 13.47
C LYS A 299 12.78 6.93 12.48
N VAL A 300 13.80 7.10 11.66
CA VAL A 300 14.24 6.15 10.63
C VAL A 300 15.41 5.30 11.12
N GLN A 301 15.58 4.11 10.57
CA GLN A 301 16.68 3.21 10.92
C GLN A 301 18.01 3.67 10.30
N GLU A 302 17.98 4.08 9.02
CA GLU A 302 19.16 4.61 8.34
C GLU A 302 19.42 6.07 8.69
N THR A 303 20.70 6.41 8.85
CA THR A 303 21.09 7.80 9.12
C THR A 303 21.34 8.59 7.84
N GLY A 304 20.93 9.85 7.84
CA GLY A 304 21.16 10.80 6.75
C GLY A 304 21.70 12.15 7.20
N GLU A 305 21.77 13.06 6.24
CA GLU A 305 22.30 14.42 6.42
C GLU A 305 21.14 15.38 6.77
N PRO A 306 21.15 16.01 7.97
CA PRO A 306 20.06 16.90 8.36
C PRO A 306 20.10 18.24 7.64
N LEU A 307 18.93 18.75 7.23
CA LEU A 307 18.79 20.12 6.76
C LEU A 307 18.78 21.10 7.93
N GLN A 308 19.41 22.25 7.73
CA GLN A 308 19.35 23.34 8.68
C GLN A 308 18.14 24.23 8.39
N PHE A 309 17.30 24.44 9.40
CA PHE A 309 16.21 25.40 9.30
C PHE A 309 16.76 26.82 9.22
N TYR A 310 16.19 27.60 8.31
CA TYR A 310 16.38 29.05 8.29
C TYR A 310 15.84 29.65 9.59
N ARG A 311 16.67 30.44 10.29
CA ARG A 311 16.38 30.91 11.66
C ARG A 311 15.82 32.32 11.71
N GLU A 312 15.87 33.05 10.61
CA GLU A 312 15.38 34.42 10.56
C GLU A 312 13.88 34.42 10.30
N LYS A 313 13.18 35.39 10.90
CA LYS A 313 11.72 35.48 10.79
C LYS A 313 11.25 35.95 9.41
N ASN A 314 12.12 36.61 8.66
CA ASN A 314 11.79 37.24 7.39
C ASN A 314 12.71 36.67 6.31
N LEU A 315 12.11 36.13 5.25
CA LEU A 315 12.83 35.81 4.02
C LEU A 315 12.83 37.08 3.15
N PRO A 316 14.00 37.58 2.68
CA PRO A 316 14.05 38.77 1.85
C PRO A 316 13.21 38.62 0.57
N VAL A 317 12.46 39.66 0.21
CA VAL A 317 11.67 39.67 -1.03
C VAL A 317 12.62 39.59 -2.22
N GLY A 318 12.34 38.69 -3.17
CA GLY A 318 13.23 38.41 -4.30
C GLY A 318 14.23 37.29 -4.07
N SER A 319 14.21 36.61 -2.91
CA SER A 319 15.03 35.41 -2.68
C SER A 319 14.60 34.27 -3.60
N THR A 320 15.57 33.61 -4.23
CA THR A 320 15.33 32.37 -4.99
C THR A 320 15.06 31.22 -4.04
N VAL A 321 13.96 30.50 -4.25
CA VAL A 321 13.59 29.28 -3.53
C VAL A 321 13.57 28.09 -4.48
N SER A 322 13.96 26.92 -3.99
CA SER A 322 13.90 25.66 -4.72
C SER A 322 13.10 24.65 -3.91
N SER A 323 12.24 23.88 -4.59
CA SER A 323 11.47 22.79 -4.00
C SER A 323 12.01 21.45 -4.49
N ILE A 324 12.34 20.57 -3.55
CA ILE A 324 12.82 19.21 -3.83
C ILE A 324 11.82 18.24 -3.21
N GLY A 325 11.34 17.30 -4.02
CA GLY A 325 10.44 16.25 -3.59
C GLY A 325 10.18 15.23 -4.69
N HIS A 326 9.41 14.20 -4.35
CA HIS A 326 8.93 13.20 -5.31
C HIS A 326 7.51 13.58 -5.74
N PRO A 327 7.26 13.85 -7.04
CA PRO A 327 5.95 14.28 -7.55
C PRO A 327 4.89 13.17 -7.54
#